data_AF-A0A9P6VPJ2-F1
#
_entry.id   AF-A0A9P6VPJ2-F1
#
_cell.length_a   1.000
_cell.length_b   1.000
_cell.length_c   1.000
_cell.angle_alpha   90.00
_cell.angle_beta   90.00
_cell.angle_gamma   90.00
#
_symmetry.space_group_name_H-M   'P 1'
#
loop_
_entity.id
_entity.type
_entity.pdbx_description
1 polymer ?
#
loop_
_entity_poly.entity_id
_entity_poly.type
_entity_poly.pdbx_seq_one_letter_code
_entity_poly.pdbx_strand_id
1 'polypeptide(L)'
;MCINDCSGAGYGYAGVEYGRECWCGNSLASGSVHVTDQTCDMTCSGDESTICGGHSLLSIYVAGSLPLVSTTASVTPSSTTSSVYSGPTTVPSVGTCYFVGCYSEATNSRALTGASYYDYSATGMTVEKCAASCGPQFFMFGVEWSGECYCGNSLQPGSALMTVDQCAMPCDGDKTEFCGGSSHLDLYYCPPAPIVLTATSTVSDYTSTITS
;
A
#
# COMPACT_ATOMS: atom_id res chain seq x y z
N MET A 1 -19.48 1.37 -11.68
CA MET A 1 -19.16 1.37 -13.12
C MET A 1 -17.65 1.29 -13.31
N CYS A 2 -16.89 2.34 -12.96
CA CYS A 2 -15.45 2.42 -13.23
C CYS A 2 -14.62 1.19 -12.79
N ILE A 3 -14.82 0.70 -11.57
CA ILE A 3 -14.10 -0.48 -11.06
C ILE A 3 -14.34 -1.73 -11.94
N ASN A 4 -15.58 -1.96 -12.36
CA ASN A 4 -15.94 -3.12 -13.18
C ASN A 4 -15.47 -2.95 -14.64
N ASP A 5 -15.44 -1.73 -15.15
CA ASP A 5 -15.00 -1.46 -16.51
C ASP A 5 -13.49 -1.65 -16.63
N CYS A 6 -12.73 -1.13 -15.66
CA CYS A 6 -11.28 -1.33 -15.59
C CYS A 6 -10.92 -2.80 -15.34
N SER A 7 -11.69 -3.50 -14.50
CA SER A 7 -11.49 -4.94 -14.27
C SER A 7 -11.73 -5.76 -15.53
N GLY A 8 -12.84 -5.49 -16.24
CA GLY A 8 -13.18 -6.15 -17.49
C GLY A 8 -12.17 -5.88 -18.61
N ALA A 9 -11.50 -4.73 -18.55
CA ALA A 9 -10.42 -4.35 -19.46
C ALA A 9 -9.02 -4.85 -19.03
N GLY A 10 -8.90 -5.56 -17.90
CA GLY A 10 -7.65 -6.18 -17.45
C GLY A 10 -6.69 -5.23 -16.73
N TYR A 11 -7.18 -4.12 -16.19
CA TYR A 11 -6.38 -3.19 -15.39
C TYR A 11 -6.48 -3.49 -13.88
N GLY A 12 -5.37 -3.32 -13.17
CA GLY A 12 -5.26 -3.55 -11.73
C GLY A 12 -5.84 -2.43 -10.86
N TYR A 13 -5.85 -1.20 -11.38
CA TYR A 13 -6.36 -0.01 -10.72
C TYR A 13 -7.45 0.66 -11.54
N ALA A 14 -8.47 1.13 -10.82
CA ALA A 14 -9.49 2.05 -11.31
C ALA A 14 -9.41 3.34 -10.50
N GLY A 15 -9.38 4.48 -11.16
CA GLY A 15 -9.44 5.79 -10.55
C GLY A 15 -10.66 6.55 -11.03
N VAL A 16 -11.35 7.23 -10.13
CA VAL A 16 -12.43 8.17 -10.49
C VAL A 16 -12.05 9.59 -10.16
N GLU A 17 -12.39 10.50 -11.06
CA GLU A 17 -12.07 11.91 -10.97
C GLU A 17 -13.28 12.76 -11.38
N TYR A 18 -13.38 13.95 -10.78
CA TYR A 18 -14.30 15.00 -11.20
C TYR A 18 -15.78 14.55 -11.29
N GLY A 19 -16.16 13.59 -10.43
CA GLY A 19 -17.52 13.08 -10.26
C GLY A 19 -18.04 12.20 -11.41
N ARG A 20 -17.27 11.97 -12.47
CA ARG A 20 -17.76 11.21 -13.65
C ARG A 20 -16.67 10.50 -14.46
N GLU A 21 -15.41 10.89 -14.28
CA GLU A 21 -14.32 10.41 -15.11
C GLU A 21 -13.78 9.11 -14.53
N CYS A 22 -13.36 8.21 -15.42
CA CYS A 22 -12.86 6.90 -15.06
C CYS A 22 -11.52 6.66 -15.76
N TRP A 23 -10.53 6.28 -14.96
CA TRP A 23 -9.15 6.09 -15.36
C TRP A 23 -8.70 4.69 -15.00
N CYS A 24 -8.24 3.91 -15.97
CA CYS A 24 -7.77 2.56 -15.73
C CYS A 24 -6.24 2.49 -15.89
N GLY A 25 -5.57 1.79 -14.98
CA GLY A 25 -4.12 1.70 -15.01
C GLY A 25 -3.58 0.49 -14.26
N ASN A 26 -2.31 0.17 -14.50
CA ASN A 26 -1.57 -0.86 -13.75
C ASN A 26 -0.47 -0.25 -12.85
N SER A 27 -0.32 1.06 -12.90
CA SER A 27 0.62 1.83 -12.10
C SER A 27 0.12 3.28 -12.00
N LEU A 28 0.56 4.00 -10.97
CA LEU A 28 0.34 5.43 -10.87
C LEU A 28 1.41 6.18 -11.68
N ALA A 29 1.01 7.27 -12.32
CA ALA A 29 1.93 8.09 -13.10
C ALA A 29 2.98 8.73 -12.18
N SER A 30 4.23 8.85 -12.67
CA SER A 30 5.30 9.53 -11.94
C SER A 30 4.88 10.96 -11.55
N GLY A 31 5.06 11.31 -10.28
CA GLY A 31 4.60 12.59 -9.72
C GLY A 31 3.20 12.55 -9.09
N SER A 32 2.51 11.41 -9.14
CA SER A 32 1.28 11.21 -8.35
C SER A 32 1.60 11.24 -6.86
N VAL A 33 0.87 12.06 -6.10
CA VAL A 33 1.03 12.25 -4.65
C VAL A 33 -0.24 11.79 -3.96
N HIS A 34 -0.10 11.00 -2.90
CA HIS A 34 -1.23 10.65 -2.03
C HIS A 34 -1.68 11.88 -1.24
N VAL A 35 -2.96 12.20 -1.35
CA VAL A 35 -3.63 13.27 -0.58
C VAL A 35 -4.61 12.66 0.40
N THR A 36 -5.05 13.39 1.42
CA THR A 36 -6.01 12.84 2.38
C THR A 36 -7.36 12.62 1.71
N ASP A 37 -8.08 11.56 2.12
CA ASP A 37 -9.39 11.23 1.55
C ASP A 37 -10.39 12.40 1.60
N GLN A 38 -10.25 13.31 2.57
CA GLN A 38 -11.10 14.50 2.68
C GLN A 38 -10.95 15.48 1.52
N THR A 39 -9.87 15.39 0.72
CA THR A 39 -9.67 16.24 -0.46
C THR A 39 -10.30 15.66 -1.73
N CYS A 40 -10.65 14.37 -1.71
CA CYS A 40 -11.48 13.73 -2.71
C CYS A 40 -12.94 13.79 -2.22
N ASP A 41 -13.57 14.96 -2.30
CA ASP A 41 -14.91 15.21 -1.73
C ASP A 41 -16.03 15.35 -2.79
N MET A 42 -15.73 15.07 -4.06
CA MET A 42 -16.70 15.24 -5.14
C MET A 42 -17.61 14.02 -5.24
N THR A 43 -18.93 14.24 -5.24
CA THR A 43 -19.91 13.16 -5.41
C THR A 43 -19.99 12.66 -6.85
N CYS A 44 -20.43 11.42 -7.02
CA CYS A 44 -20.65 10.84 -8.34
C CYS A 44 -21.88 11.48 -9.02
N SER A 45 -21.78 11.80 -10.32
CA SER A 45 -22.86 12.43 -11.10
C SER A 45 -24.11 11.55 -11.25
N GLY A 46 -24.01 10.25 -10.94
CA GLY A 46 -25.13 9.30 -10.96
C GLY A 46 -25.49 8.72 -9.59
N ASP A 47 -24.76 9.10 -8.52
CA ASP A 47 -24.99 8.65 -7.15
C ASP A 47 -24.38 9.64 -6.16
N GLU A 48 -25.21 10.50 -5.58
CA GLU A 48 -24.76 11.52 -4.62
C GLU A 48 -24.35 10.93 -3.26
N SER A 49 -24.61 9.64 -3.00
CA SER A 49 -24.21 8.98 -1.76
C SER A 49 -22.77 8.46 -1.77
N THR A 50 -22.11 8.53 -2.94
CA THR A 50 -20.77 8.00 -3.15
C THR A 50 -19.82 9.10 -3.63
N ILE A 51 -18.58 9.03 -3.17
CA ILE A 51 -17.48 9.91 -3.57
C ILE A 51 -16.81 9.37 -4.85
N CYS A 52 -16.59 10.24 -5.82
CA CYS A 52 -15.96 9.97 -7.11
C CYS A 52 -14.82 10.96 -7.41
N GLY A 53 -13.82 11.02 -6.52
CA GLY A 53 -12.61 11.84 -6.68
C GLY A 53 -12.76 13.28 -6.19
N GLY A 54 -11.97 14.17 -6.77
CA GLY A 54 -11.97 15.61 -6.52
C GLY A 54 -11.61 16.42 -7.76
N HIS A 55 -11.41 17.74 -7.61
CA HIS A 55 -10.94 18.58 -8.71
C HIS A 55 -9.45 18.31 -8.96
N SER A 56 -9.13 17.54 -10.01
CA SER A 56 -7.76 17.06 -10.27
C SER A 56 -7.21 16.06 -9.24
N LEU A 57 -8.09 15.35 -8.54
CA LEU A 57 -7.73 14.34 -7.56
C LEU A 57 -8.46 13.02 -7.84
N LEU A 58 -7.69 11.93 -7.85
CA LEU A 58 -8.19 10.58 -8.11
C LEU A 58 -8.52 9.87 -6.80
N SER A 59 -9.75 9.37 -6.66
CA SER A 59 -10.02 8.27 -5.73
C SER A 59 -9.63 6.96 -6.42
N ILE A 60 -8.61 6.27 -5.91
CA ILE A 60 -8.06 5.05 -6.50
C ILE A 60 -8.64 3.81 -5.81
N TYR A 61 -9.04 2.84 -6.61
CA TYR A 61 -9.61 1.56 -6.20
C TYR A 61 -8.86 0.41 -6.88
N VAL A 62 -8.79 -0.72 -6.19
CA VAL A 62 -8.31 -1.98 -6.78
C VAL A 62 -9.42 -2.55 -7.67
N ALA A 63 -9.15 -2.67 -8.96
CA ALA A 63 -10.11 -3.09 -9.98
C ALA A 63 -10.09 -4.62 -10.23
N GLY A 64 -9.80 -5.44 -9.23
CA GLY A 64 -9.77 -6.90 -9.35
C GLY A 64 -8.42 -7.51 -8.98
N SER A 65 -8.26 -8.82 -9.22
CA SER A 65 -6.98 -9.49 -9.02
C SER A 65 -5.96 -8.88 -9.98
N LEU A 66 -4.99 -8.12 -9.45
CA LEU A 66 -3.77 -7.74 -10.16
C LEU A 66 -3.33 -8.96 -10.97
N PRO A 67 -3.13 -8.84 -12.30
CA PRO A 67 -2.66 -9.97 -13.07
C PRO A 67 -1.36 -10.41 -12.42
N LEU A 68 -1.36 -11.61 -11.82
CA LEU A 68 -0.15 -12.32 -11.50
C LEU A 68 0.60 -12.35 -12.82
N VAL A 69 1.72 -11.63 -12.91
CA VAL A 69 2.53 -11.59 -14.12
C VAL A 69 2.99 -13.02 -14.39
N SER A 70 2.22 -13.75 -15.18
CA SER A 70 2.60 -15.03 -15.73
C SER A 70 3.27 -14.72 -17.06
N THR A 71 4.50 -14.23 -16.98
CA THR A 71 5.37 -14.05 -18.14
C THR A 71 5.78 -15.43 -18.64
N THR A 72 4.94 -16.04 -19.49
CA THR A 72 5.39 -17.08 -20.43
C THR A 72 6.04 -16.43 -21.66
N ALA A 73 6.88 -15.43 -21.43
CA ALA A 73 7.78 -14.91 -22.45
C ALA A 73 8.85 -15.97 -22.68
N SER A 74 8.74 -16.65 -23.82
CA SER A 74 9.72 -17.60 -24.31
C SER A 74 11.00 -16.85 -24.67
N VAL A 75 11.86 -16.64 -23.66
CA VAL A 75 13.17 -16.05 -23.84
C VAL A 75 14.13 -17.13 -24.33
N THR A 76 14.48 -17.03 -25.61
CA THR A 76 15.66 -17.71 -26.17
C THR A 76 16.89 -17.33 -25.34
N PRO A 77 17.64 -18.30 -24.76
CA PRO A 77 18.80 -18.01 -23.95
C PRO A 77 19.95 -17.60 -24.87
N SER A 78 20.12 -16.29 -25.08
CA SER A 78 21.35 -15.75 -25.66
C SER A 78 22.27 -15.36 -24.52
N SER A 79 23.15 -16.28 -24.16
CA SER A 79 24.19 -16.12 -23.15
C SER A 79 25.16 -15.01 -23.56
N THR A 80 24.97 -13.83 -22.96
CA THR A 80 26.03 -12.86 -22.78
C THR A 80 26.03 -12.48 -21.30
N THR A 81 26.97 -13.05 -20.55
CA THR A 81 27.23 -12.70 -19.15
C THR A 81 27.71 -11.26 -19.10
N SER A 82 26.80 -10.36 -18.75
CA SER A 82 27.11 -9.01 -18.27
C SER A 82 26.29 -8.81 -17.00
N SER A 83 26.97 -8.85 -15.86
CA SER A 83 26.38 -8.56 -14.56
C SER A 83 26.03 -7.07 -14.50
N VAL A 84 24.84 -6.71 -14.99
CA VAL A 84 24.24 -5.41 -14.73
C VAL A 84 23.74 -5.46 -13.29
N TYR A 85 24.59 -5.07 -12.34
CA TYR A 85 24.15 -4.78 -10.99
C TYR A 85 23.33 -3.49 -11.07
N SER A 86 22.00 -3.62 -11.06
CA SER A 86 21.07 -2.48 -11.19
C SER A 86 20.96 -1.62 -9.92
N GLY A 87 21.80 -1.85 -8.91
CA GLY A 87 21.68 -1.16 -7.62
C GLY A 87 20.46 -1.64 -6.81
N PRO A 88 20.29 -1.11 -5.59
CA PRO A 88 19.08 -1.35 -4.82
C PRO A 88 17.87 -0.68 -5.47
N THR A 89 16.69 -1.20 -5.18
CA THR A 89 15.41 -0.69 -5.71
C THR A 89 14.35 -0.59 -4.61
N THR A 90 13.36 0.26 -4.80
CA THR A 90 12.21 0.31 -3.89
C THR A 90 11.36 -0.94 -4.10
N VAL A 91 11.03 -1.64 -3.01
CA VAL A 91 10.13 -2.79 -3.08
C VAL A 91 8.70 -2.28 -3.31
N PRO A 92 8.03 -2.62 -4.42
CA PRO A 92 6.70 -2.07 -4.71
C PRO A 92 5.61 -2.64 -3.79
N SER A 93 5.78 -3.87 -3.30
CA SER A 93 4.80 -4.55 -2.46
C SER A 93 5.41 -5.73 -1.70
N VAL A 94 4.89 -6.01 -0.50
CA VAL A 94 5.18 -7.21 0.27
C VAL A 94 3.91 -7.79 0.87
N GLY A 95 3.61 -9.04 0.53
CA GLY A 95 2.34 -9.66 0.90
C GLY A 95 1.16 -8.83 0.37
N THR A 96 0.29 -8.37 1.28
CA THR A 96 -0.83 -7.47 0.94
C THR A 96 -0.47 -5.99 1.04
N CYS A 97 0.73 -5.65 1.51
CA CYS A 97 1.17 -4.29 1.71
C CYS A 97 1.78 -3.71 0.43
N TYR A 98 1.60 -2.41 0.20
CA TYR A 98 2.15 -1.72 -0.96
C TYR A 98 2.89 -0.45 -0.56
N PHE A 99 3.93 -0.11 -1.34
CA PHE A 99 4.71 1.11 -1.14
C PHE A 99 3.84 2.35 -1.39
N VAL A 100 3.85 3.28 -0.45
CA VAL A 100 3.09 4.53 -0.48
C VAL A 100 3.98 5.69 -0.91
N GLY A 101 5.21 5.73 -0.39
CA GLY A 101 6.14 6.81 -0.67
C GLY A 101 7.25 6.92 0.36
N CYS A 102 8.21 7.79 0.09
CA CYS A 102 9.21 8.21 1.06
C CYS A 102 8.62 9.32 1.95
N TYR A 103 8.59 9.13 3.26
CA TYR A 103 8.02 10.11 4.20
C TYR A 103 9.07 10.57 5.19
N SER A 104 9.04 11.86 5.56
CA SER A 104 9.88 12.35 6.65
C SER A 104 9.37 11.88 8.00
N GLU A 105 10.24 11.95 8.99
CA GLU A 105 9.82 11.97 10.38
C GLU A 105 8.86 13.12 10.69
N ALA A 106 8.13 12.99 11.80
CA ALA A 106 7.20 14.00 12.26
C ALA A 106 7.89 15.15 13.00
N THR A 107 7.15 16.23 13.27
CA THR A 107 7.73 17.36 14.02
C THR A 107 8.04 16.92 15.45
N ASN A 108 9.33 16.91 15.81
CA ASN A 108 9.83 16.49 17.13
C ASN A 108 9.38 15.08 17.56
N SER A 109 9.07 14.18 16.61
CA SER A 109 8.53 12.85 16.91
C SER A 109 8.73 11.88 15.75
N ARG A 110 8.42 10.60 15.97
CA ARG A 110 8.40 9.59 14.92
C ARG A 110 7.14 9.72 14.05
N ALA A 111 7.25 9.47 12.76
CA ALA A 111 6.16 9.45 11.80
C ALA A 111 5.15 8.36 12.16
N LEU A 112 5.63 7.18 12.56
CA LEU A 112 4.83 6.09 13.08
C LEU A 112 5.19 5.83 14.54
N THR A 113 4.19 5.85 15.43
CA THR A 113 4.38 5.76 16.89
C THR A 113 3.84 4.47 17.51
N GLY A 114 3.59 3.44 16.69
CA GLY A 114 3.20 2.12 17.16
C GLY A 114 4.41 1.33 17.69
N ALA A 115 4.59 0.10 17.20
CA ALA A 115 5.75 -0.70 17.53
C ALA A 115 7.01 -0.25 16.77
N SER A 116 8.19 -0.58 17.29
CA SER A 116 9.45 -0.42 16.57
C SER A 116 10.38 -1.61 16.78
N TYR A 117 11.15 -1.96 15.75
CA TYR A 117 12.08 -3.07 15.72
C TYR A 117 13.38 -2.63 15.03
N TYR A 118 14.51 -3.13 15.50
CA TYR A 118 15.83 -2.72 15.04
C TYR A 118 16.69 -3.94 14.79
N ASP A 119 17.30 -4.06 13.62
CA ASP A 119 18.28 -5.10 13.31
C ASP A 119 19.30 -4.61 12.28
N TYR A 120 20.45 -4.20 12.78
CA TYR A 120 21.58 -3.64 12.03
C TYR A 120 22.60 -4.71 11.59
N SER A 121 22.25 -6.00 11.68
CA SER A 121 23.15 -7.06 11.23
C SER A 121 23.14 -7.19 9.70
N ALA A 122 24.17 -7.80 9.11
CA ALA A 122 24.24 -8.03 7.65
C ALA A 122 23.17 -9.00 7.10
N THR A 123 22.40 -9.63 8.00
CA THR A 123 21.21 -10.44 7.69
C THR A 123 19.99 -9.84 8.41
N GLY A 124 20.06 -8.54 8.66
CA GLY A 124 19.23 -7.81 9.60
C GLY A 124 17.91 -7.39 8.99
N MET A 125 17.62 -6.10 8.97
CA MET A 125 16.35 -5.58 8.48
C MET A 125 16.20 -5.77 6.98
N THR A 126 15.00 -6.19 6.56
CA THR A 126 14.51 -6.16 5.18
C THR A 126 13.11 -5.56 5.16
N VAL A 127 12.61 -5.18 3.99
CA VAL A 127 11.20 -4.72 3.85
C VAL A 127 10.25 -5.82 4.33
N GLU A 128 10.51 -7.10 3.98
CA GLU A 128 9.67 -8.22 4.40
C GLU A 128 9.74 -8.50 5.88
N LYS A 129 10.92 -8.38 6.48
CA LYS A 129 11.09 -8.58 7.91
C LYS A 129 10.36 -7.51 8.70
N CYS A 130 10.37 -6.26 8.23
CA CYS A 130 9.60 -5.19 8.86
C CYS A 130 8.10 -5.45 8.75
N ALA A 131 7.60 -5.77 7.56
CA ALA A 131 6.20 -6.13 7.34
C ALA A 131 5.73 -7.27 8.25
N ALA A 132 6.52 -8.34 8.35
CA ALA A 132 6.24 -9.49 9.21
C ALA A 132 6.25 -9.13 10.71
N SER A 133 7.15 -8.24 11.13
CA SER A 133 7.26 -7.80 12.52
C SER A 133 6.08 -6.93 12.94
N CYS A 134 5.63 -6.05 12.04
CA CYS A 134 4.45 -5.22 12.27
C CYS A 134 3.14 -6.02 12.23
N GLY A 135 3.06 -7.07 11.40
CA GLY A 135 1.94 -8.01 11.41
C GLY A 135 0.57 -7.37 11.17
N PRO A 136 -0.53 -8.10 11.41
CA PRO A 136 -1.88 -7.66 11.05
C PRO A 136 -2.46 -6.57 11.98
N GLN A 137 -1.81 -6.29 13.12
CA GLN A 137 -2.27 -5.24 14.05
C GLN A 137 -1.99 -3.81 13.55
N PHE A 138 -1.07 -3.66 12.59
CA PHE A 138 -0.69 -2.38 12.03
C PHE A 138 -0.99 -2.35 10.53
N PHE A 139 -1.73 -1.34 10.09
CA PHE A 139 -2.01 -1.12 8.67
C PHE A 139 -0.98 -0.22 7.98
N MET A 140 0.08 0.18 8.69
CA MET A 140 1.23 0.87 8.14
C MET A 140 2.52 0.35 8.77
N PHE A 141 3.56 0.23 7.95
CA PHE A 141 4.93 0.10 8.44
C PHE A 141 5.87 0.98 7.63
N GLY A 142 7.01 1.32 8.21
CA GLY A 142 8.05 2.09 7.57
C GLY A 142 9.41 1.50 7.89
N VAL A 143 10.27 1.41 6.88
CA VAL A 143 11.69 1.08 7.06
C VAL A 143 12.53 2.34 6.97
N GLU A 144 13.43 2.53 7.92
CA GLU A 144 14.30 3.71 8.03
C GLU A 144 15.71 3.30 8.44
N TRP A 145 16.69 4.14 8.09
CA TRP A 145 18.07 4.02 8.56
C TRP A 145 18.70 2.64 8.35
N SER A 146 18.38 1.97 7.22
CA SER A 146 18.86 0.63 6.81
C SER A 146 18.45 -0.55 7.71
N GLY A 147 18.31 -0.33 9.01
CA GLY A 147 18.11 -1.35 10.04
C GLY A 147 16.89 -1.13 10.92
N GLU A 148 16.14 -0.05 10.74
CA GLU A 148 15.00 0.32 11.58
C GLU A 148 13.67 -0.01 10.91
N CYS A 149 12.73 -0.44 11.73
CA CYS A 149 11.36 -0.73 11.34
C CYS A 149 10.41 -0.06 12.33
N TYR A 150 9.45 0.68 11.80
CA TYR A 150 8.41 1.37 12.56
C TYR A 150 7.05 0.90 12.10
N CYS A 151 6.14 0.66 13.04
CA CYS A 151 4.78 0.25 12.76
C CYS A 151 3.83 1.35 13.23
N GLY A 152 2.69 1.47 12.56
CA GLY A 152 1.68 2.43 12.97
C GLY A 152 0.37 2.27 12.25
N ASN A 153 -0.56 3.11 12.66
CA ASN A 153 -1.93 3.15 12.16
C ASN A 153 -2.31 4.59 11.73
N SER A 154 -1.33 5.49 11.70
CA SER A 154 -1.47 6.87 11.24
C SER A 154 -0.09 7.51 11.20
N LEU A 155 0.08 8.48 10.30
CA LEU A 155 1.23 9.38 10.31
C LEU A 155 1.02 10.47 11.35
N GLN A 156 2.05 10.72 12.15
CA GLN A 156 2.03 11.82 13.11
C GLN A 156 2.12 13.18 12.41
N PRO A 157 1.54 14.24 13.00
CA PRO A 157 1.58 15.58 12.43
C PRO A 157 2.99 16.07 12.11
N GLY A 158 3.16 16.60 10.91
CA GLY A 158 4.44 17.12 10.41
C GLY A 158 5.28 16.10 9.63
N SER A 159 4.88 14.83 9.59
CA SER A 159 5.39 13.90 8.58
C SER A 159 4.81 14.31 7.22
N ALA A 160 5.66 14.34 6.20
CA ALA A 160 5.27 14.76 4.86
C ALA A 160 5.94 13.87 3.79
N LEU A 161 5.33 13.84 2.59
CA LEU A 161 5.89 13.13 1.45
C LEU A 161 7.17 13.82 0.96
N MET A 162 8.17 13.00 0.68
CA MET A 162 9.52 13.38 0.31
C MET A 162 9.88 12.80 -1.06
N THR A 163 10.99 13.25 -1.64
CA THR A 163 11.49 12.62 -2.88
C THR A 163 12.05 11.24 -2.57
N VAL A 164 11.80 10.25 -3.42
CA VAL A 164 12.24 8.86 -3.22
C VAL A 164 13.77 8.72 -3.03
N ASP A 165 14.56 9.64 -3.59
CA ASP A 165 16.02 9.66 -3.41
C ASP A 165 16.45 9.90 -1.94
N GLN A 166 15.58 10.50 -1.12
CA GLN A 166 15.84 10.68 0.31
C GLN A 166 15.64 9.39 1.11
N CYS A 167 15.02 8.37 0.51
CA CYS A 167 14.86 7.02 1.07
C CYS A 167 15.74 5.99 0.35
N ALA A 168 16.89 6.38 -0.20
CA ALA A 168 17.73 5.52 -1.02
C ALA A 168 18.82 4.75 -0.26
N MET A 169 18.64 4.45 1.03
CA MET A 169 19.63 3.65 1.78
C MET A 169 19.32 2.16 1.68
N PRO A 170 20.30 1.32 1.31
CA PRO A 170 20.06 -0.12 1.22
C PRO A 170 19.71 -0.73 2.57
N CYS A 171 18.83 -1.73 2.58
CA CYS A 171 18.53 -2.50 3.78
C CYS A 171 19.77 -3.24 4.30
N ASP A 172 19.83 -3.49 5.60
CA ASP A 172 20.95 -4.20 6.21
C ASP A 172 20.94 -5.71 5.95
N GLY A 173 19.75 -6.30 5.87
CA GLY A 173 19.55 -7.71 5.54
C GLY A 173 19.50 -8.01 4.05
N ASP A 174 19.22 -7.03 3.19
CA ASP A 174 19.21 -7.19 1.74
C ASP A 174 19.66 -5.90 1.03
N LYS A 175 20.82 -5.96 0.36
CA LYS A 175 21.41 -4.78 -0.31
C LYS A 175 20.79 -4.49 -1.68
N THR A 176 19.79 -5.26 -2.11
CA THR A 176 19.05 -5.09 -3.36
C THR A 176 17.76 -4.29 -3.20
N GLU A 177 17.39 -3.95 -1.97
CA GLU A 177 16.21 -3.13 -1.63
C GLU A 177 16.57 -1.89 -0.80
N PHE A 178 15.73 -0.86 -0.90
CA PHE A 178 15.82 0.35 -0.08
C PHE A 178 15.05 0.21 1.24
N CYS A 179 15.67 0.71 2.32
CA CYS A 179 15.14 0.80 3.68
C CYS A 179 15.27 2.22 4.22
N GLY A 180 14.69 3.19 3.52
CA GLY A 180 14.57 4.56 3.97
C GLY A 180 15.87 5.37 3.92
N GLY A 181 15.98 6.34 4.82
CA GLY A 181 16.93 7.44 4.76
C GLY A 181 17.26 8.03 6.14
N SER A 182 17.99 9.15 6.15
CA SER A 182 18.25 9.90 7.38
C SER A 182 17.01 10.64 7.84
N SER A 183 16.25 10.11 8.80
CA SER A 183 14.95 10.67 9.22
C SER A 183 13.89 10.66 8.12
N HIS A 184 13.98 9.66 7.24
CA HIS A 184 13.02 9.40 6.16
C HIS A 184 12.76 7.90 6.12
N LEU A 185 11.50 7.51 5.97
CA LEU A 185 11.07 6.12 5.90
C LEU A 185 10.44 5.81 4.55
N ASP A 186 10.78 4.66 3.97
CA ASP A 186 9.93 4.08 2.93
C ASP A 186 8.67 3.55 3.61
N LEU A 187 7.54 4.20 3.36
CA LEU A 187 6.27 3.90 4.00
C LEU A 187 5.46 2.91 3.16
N TYR A 188 4.90 1.92 3.82
CA TYR A 188 4.03 0.90 3.23
C TYR A 188 2.70 0.89 3.95
N TYR A 189 1.62 0.75 3.18
CA TYR A 189 0.26 0.56 3.69
C TYR A 189 -0.17 -0.89 3.51
N CYS A 190 -0.66 -1.48 4.58
CA CYS A 190 -1.15 -2.85 4.66
C CYS A 190 -2.67 -2.80 4.87
N PRO A 191 -3.49 -2.92 3.81
CA PRO A 191 -4.94 -2.94 3.97
C PRO A 191 -5.34 -4.07 4.94
N PRO A 192 -6.26 -3.80 5.88
CA PRO A 192 -6.75 -4.84 6.76
C PRO A 192 -7.36 -5.97 5.92
N ALA A 193 -7.17 -7.21 6.39
CA ALA A 193 -7.79 -8.35 5.72
C ALA A 193 -9.30 -8.11 5.62
N PRO A 194 -9.94 -8.42 4.46
CA PRO A 194 -11.38 -8.29 4.34
C PRO A 194 -12.04 -9.11 5.44
N ILE A 195 -12.96 -8.47 6.18
CA ILE A 195 -13.69 -9.15 7.24
C ILE A 195 -14.59 -10.19 6.56
N VAL A 196 -14.18 -11.45 6.60
CA VAL A 196 -15.07 -12.56 6.21
C VAL A 196 -16.08 -12.72 7.33
N LEU A 197 -17.21 -12.02 7.22
CA LEU A 197 -18.37 -12.22 8.09
C LEU A 197 -18.90 -13.64 7.85
N THR A 198 -18.46 -14.58 8.67
CA THR A 198 -19.10 -15.89 8.75
C THR A 198 -20.44 -15.70 9.46
N ALA A 199 -21.51 -15.61 8.66
CA ALA A 199 -22.88 -15.59 9.16
C ALA A 199 -23.17 -16.93 9.86
N THR A 200 -23.06 -16.97 11.19
CA THR A 200 -23.64 -18.04 12.00
C THR A 200 -25.13 -17.77 12.13
N SER A 201 -25.93 -18.33 11.23
CA SER A 201 -27.38 -18.33 11.37
C SER A 201 -27.79 -19.25 12.52
N THR A 202 -28.03 -18.71 13.71
CA THR A 202 -28.83 -19.40 14.72
C THR A 202 -30.28 -18.96 14.59
N VAL A 203 -31.08 -19.78 13.90
CA VAL A 203 -32.54 -19.67 13.96
C VAL A 203 -32.96 -20.15 15.35
N SER A 204 -33.42 -19.23 16.20
CA SER A 204 -33.99 -19.55 17.51
C SER A 204 -35.50 -19.68 17.34
N ASP A 205 -36.00 -20.91 17.36
CA ASP A 205 -37.43 -21.22 17.35
C ASP A 205 -38.07 -20.72 18.66
N TYR A 206 -38.93 -19.70 18.55
CA TYR A 206 -39.78 -19.24 19.65
C TYR A 206 -41.14 -19.95 19.57
N THR A 207 -41.31 -21.01 20.35
CA THR A 207 -42.62 -21.63 20.57
C THR A 207 -43.34 -20.90 21.72
N SER A 208 -44.45 -20.24 21.40
CA SER A 208 -45.33 -19.60 22.38
C SER A 208 -46.33 -20.61 22.95
N THR A 209 -46.28 -20.85 24.26
CA THR A 209 -47.32 -21.57 25.00
C THR A 209 -48.37 -20.60 25.54
N ILE A 210 -49.62 -20.76 25.10
CA ILE A 210 -50.80 -20.06 25.64
C ILE A 210 -51.39 -20.94 26.76
N THR A 211 -51.40 -20.43 27.98
CA THR A 211 -52.19 -21.01 29.09
C THR A 211 -53.55 -20.35 29.18
N SER A 212 -54.55 -21.20 29.41
CA SER A 212 -55.99 -20.90 29.48
C SER A 212 -56.43 -20.48 30.88
#